data_AF-A0A7R9SIF0-F1
#
_entry.id   AF-A0A7R9SIF0-F1
#
_cell.length_a   1.000
_cell.length_b   1.000
_cell.length_c   1.000
_cell.angle_alpha   90.00
_cell.angle_beta   90.00
_cell.angle_gamma   90.00
#
_symmetry.space_group_name_H-M   'P 1'
#
loop_
_entity.id
_entity.type
_entity.pdbx_description
1 polymer ?
#
loop_
_entity_poly.entity_id
_entity_poly.type
_entity_poly.pdbx_seq_one_letter_code
_entity_poly.pdbx_strand_id
1 'polypeptide(L)'
;QPITRFPPSDIPGIFSICWRNGHVIWPLIYLTLPTISRPTSSSIMKCVPYILLILSVSTASVFRLDLNPTNVSSLFWKIEYLEQTVRFQVEVVLEPQQWFGVGFSDRGELVQADFCVFWVDWKNRVHFQDVHTDSQGWMHVDETQDCLNFIYRRHGNTTSYSYSRQFETCDPQDYTIMDGTTHVLYVTGQGPLLSLDSIDLNNVKSGLRRVQILKNLEAQSAPKPADTKIIEVLSEKVLVPSAETTYWCHVQKLPAELRKKHHVIQFDPAIEPKNTDIVHHMEVFHCETEDPTEEIPNYNGPCHDEKRPRRIDVCKKVLAAWAMGAEPFVFPKQAGLPIGGSNFNLFVMLEVHYNNPELIEGKIDSSGIRLYYTSHLRDYDAGVMELGLEYTPKMAIPPRQDLFVLSGDCITECTKLGLPKEGIYIFGSQLHTHLTGIRVTTRHFRNGRELPFLNDDKHYSTHFQEIRVLKKKVHVLPGDSLVTTCHHTTKERENVTLGGFAISDEMCVNYVHYYPKVRLEVCKSSVDSETLDKYFSFMKMEENQDIPEDESPVVRYHSIDWTPLRSRMLQRLYDEAPLSMQCNQSNGDRFPGNWEGMPQTQVLYPLEEPTKHCPGVTAQ
;
A
#
# COMPACT_ATOMS: atom_id res chain seq x y z
N GLN A 1 -33.08 -48.58 5.49
CA GLN A 1 -32.72 -50.00 5.21
C GLN A 1 -33.15 -50.33 3.79
N PRO A 2 -32.55 -51.32 3.10
CA PRO A 2 -31.27 -52.03 3.34
C PRO A 2 -30.14 -51.43 2.47
N ILE A 3 -28.82 -51.61 2.67
CA ILE A 3 -27.92 -52.63 3.27
C ILE A 3 -27.57 -53.83 2.38
N THR A 4 -26.39 -53.76 1.75
CA THR A 4 -25.48 -54.87 1.33
C THR A 4 -24.06 -54.25 1.25
N ARG A 5 -23.17 -54.29 2.26
CA ARG A 5 -22.36 -55.40 2.86
C ARG A 5 -21.47 -56.18 1.89
N PHE A 6 -20.15 -56.09 2.08
CA PHE A 6 -19.19 -57.20 2.29
C PHE A 6 -17.81 -56.64 2.81
N PRO A 7 -16.83 -57.43 3.31
CA PRO A 7 -16.34 -57.30 4.70
C PRO A 7 -14.82 -56.95 4.84
N PRO A 8 -14.23 -56.90 6.07
CA PRO A 8 -12.98 -56.16 6.36
C PRO A 8 -11.73 -57.02 6.64
N SER A 9 -10.60 -56.36 6.90
CA SER A 9 -9.43 -56.93 7.58
C SER A 9 -8.75 -55.89 8.52
N ASP A 10 -8.84 -56.16 9.83
CA ASP A 10 -7.89 -55.94 10.95
C ASP A 10 -7.15 -54.59 11.11
N ILE A 11 -7.40 -53.71 12.11
CA ILE A 11 -7.31 -53.81 13.61
C ILE A 11 -5.86 -53.60 14.14
N PRO A 12 -5.58 -52.93 15.30
CA PRO A 12 -6.43 -52.17 16.25
C PRO A 12 -6.00 -50.70 16.51
N GLY A 13 -6.92 -49.90 17.06
CA GLY A 13 -6.60 -48.59 17.67
C GLY A 13 -7.74 -48.09 18.56
N ILE A 14 -7.66 -48.34 19.87
CA ILE A 14 -8.76 -48.07 20.82
C ILE A 14 -8.82 -46.58 21.16
N PHE A 15 -9.92 -45.92 20.78
CA PHE A 15 -10.36 -44.65 21.39
C PHE A 15 -11.64 -44.90 22.18
N SER A 16 -11.57 -44.74 23.50
CA SER A 16 -12.76 -44.67 24.36
C SER A 16 -12.80 -43.28 24.99
N ILE A 17 -13.85 -42.53 24.67
CA ILE A 17 -14.09 -41.19 25.21
C ILE A 17 -14.85 -41.35 26.52
N CYS A 18 -14.32 -40.79 27.61
CA CYS A 18 -15.04 -40.63 28.87
C CYS A 18 -14.79 -39.23 29.43
N TRP A 19 -15.87 -38.49 29.69
CA TRP A 19 -15.86 -37.16 30.29
C TRP A 19 -15.98 -37.24 31.81
N ARG A 20 -15.22 -36.42 32.53
CA ARG A 20 -15.64 -35.90 33.86
C ARG A 20 -14.90 -34.61 34.23
N ASN A 21 -15.68 -33.61 34.63
CA ASN A 21 -15.27 -32.41 35.38
C ASN A 21 -14.06 -31.60 34.85
N GLY A 22 -14.16 -31.14 33.60
CA GLY A 22 -13.87 -29.75 33.23
C GLY A 22 -12.58 -29.06 33.72
N HIS A 23 -11.40 -29.65 33.48
CA HIS A 23 -10.15 -28.90 33.31
C HIS A 23 -9.24 -29.65 32.31
N VAL A 24 -8.61 -28.93 31.37
CA VAL A 24 -7.70 -29.51 30.38
C VAL A 24 -6.26 -29.32 30.84
N ILE A 25 -5.54 -30.44 31.02
CA ILE A 25 -4.10 -30.48 31.29
C ILE A 25 -3.43 -31.23 30.13
N TRP A 26 -2.44 -30.60 29.50
CA TRP A 26 -1.66 -31.19 28.40
C TRP A 26 -0.64 -32.21 28.94
N PRO A 27 -0.58 -33.45 28.42
CA PRO A 27 0.42 -34.42 28.83
C PRO A 27 1.74 -34.26 28.04
N LEU A 28 2.85 -34.08 28.77
CA LEU A 28 4.20 -34.19 28.23
C LEU A 28 4.55 -35.65 27.92
N ILE A 29 5.03 -35.91 26.70
CA ILE A 29 5.47 -37.24 26.26
C ILE A 29 6.91 -37.47 26.72
N TYR A 30 7.13 -38.45 27.60
CA TYR A 30 8.45 -39.00 27.90
C TYR A 30 8.70 -40.26 27.06
N LEU A 31 9.72 -40.22 26.19
CA LEU A 31 10.25 -41.39 25.49
C LEU A 31 11.25 -42.11 26.39
N THR A 32 11.00 -43.40 26.65
CA THR A 32 11.93 -44.31 27.34
C THR A 32 12.71 -45.14 26.32
N LEU A 33 14.03 -45.26 26.53
CA LEU A 33 14.88 -46.25 25.85
C LEU A 33 15.72 -47.02 26.89
N PRO A 34 16.10 -48.28 26.60
CA PRO A 34 16.47 -49.25 27.63
C PRO A 34 17.94 -49.20 28.09
N THR A 35 18.17 -49.80 29.26
CA THR A 35 19.44 -49.93 29.98
C THR A 35 20.38 -51.03 29.45
N ILE A 36 21.70 -50.86 29.67
CA ILE A 36 22.85 -51.82 29.81
C ILE A 36 24.11 -51.05 29.34
N SER A 37 25.29 -50.99 29.98
CA SER A 37 25.84 -51.50 31.26
C SER A 37 27.01 -50.61 31.77
N ARG A 38 27.32 -50.66 33.07
CA ARG A 38 28.51 -50.06 33.74
C ARG A 38 29.81 -50.86 33.44
N PRO A 39 31.05 -50.45 33.87
CA PRO A 39 31.49 -49.34 34.75
C PRO A 39 32.54 -48.40 34.04
N THR A 40 33.41 -47.54 34.64
CA THR A 40 33.89 -47.28 36.03
C THR A 40 34.47 -45.85 36.20
N SER A 41 34.72 -45.44 37.46
CA SER A 41 35.73 -44.46 37.94
C SER A 41 35.56 -42.94 37.72
N SER A 42 35.31 -42.24 38.84
CA SER A 42 35.84 -40.91 39.22
C SER A 42 35.91 -39.80 38.15
N SER A 43 35.11 -38.73 38.21
CA SER A 43 35.33 -37.67 39.21
C SER A 43 34.12 -36.72 39.35
N ILE A 44 34.05 -36.01 40.47
CA ILE A 44 32.98 -35.05 40.80
C ILE A 44 33.13 -33.78 39.94
N MET A 45 32.11 -33.48 39.13
CA MET A 45 31.99 -32.18 38.46
C MET A 45 30.64 -31.55 38.80
N LYS A 46 30.67 -30.34 39.37
CA LYS A 46 29.46 -29.60 39.76
C LYS A 46 28.79 -29.04 38.50
N CYS A 47 27.70 -29.66 38.05
CA CYS A 47 26.85 -29.07 37.02
C CYS A 47 25.99 -27.95 37.61
N VAL A 48 26.44 -26.71 37.43
CA VAL A 48 25.56 -25.54 37.51
C VAL A 48 24.56 -25.63 36.35
N PRO A 49 23.25 -25.53 36.57
CA PRO A 49 22.29 -25.45 35.47
C PRO A 49 22.43 -24.07 34.83
N TYR A 50 23.15 -24.00 33.70
CA TYR A 50 23.00 -22.90 32.77
C TYR A 50 21.57 -22.96 32.21
N ILE A 51 20.67 -22.21 32.83
CA ILE A 51 19.39 -21.86 32.22
C ILE A 51 19.76 -20.93 31.06
N LEU A 52 19.91 -21.53 29.88
CA LEU A 52 19.92 -20.82 28.61
C LEU A 52 18.51 -20.27 28.40
N LEU A 53 18.25 -19.12 29.05
CA LEU A 53 17.29 -18.17 28.55
C LEU A 53 17.74 -17.80 27.13
N ILE A 54 17.16 -18.48 26.14
CA ILE A 54 17.03 -17.92 24.80
C ILE A 54 16.04 -16.77 24.95
N LEU A 55 16.54 -15.66 25.48
CA LEU A 55 16.01 -14.35 25.14
C LEU A 55 16.25 -14.24 23.64
N SER A 56 15.23 -14.58 22.86
CA SER A 56 15.05 -13.95 21.57
C SER A 56 14.89 -12.46 21.88
N VAL A 57 16.02 -11.76 21.93
CA VAL A 57 16.04 -10.31 21.84
C VAL A 57 15.48 -10.02 20.46
N SER A 58 14.16 -9.83 20.41
CA SER A 58 13.52 -9.17 19.30
C SER A 58 14.14 -7.78 19.26
N THR A 59 15.14 -7.63 18.41
CA THR A 59 15.60 -6.33 17.92
C THR A 59 14.45 -5.78 17.09
N ALA A 60 13.39 -5.34 17.78
CA ALA A 60 12.21 -4.80 17.15
C ALA A 60 12.65 -3.58 16.33
N SER A 61 12.43 -3.64 15.03
CA SER A 61 12.79 -2.55 14.12
C SER A 61 12.14 -1.26 14.62
N VAL A 62 12.98 -0.27 14.92
CA VAL A 62 12.55 1.09 15.20
C VAL A 62 12.55 1.82 13.88
N PHE A 63 11.37 2.29 13.47
CA PHE A 63 11.18 3.06 12.25
C PHE A 63 11.37 4.55 12.54
N ARG A 64 11.70 5.34 11.51
CA ARG A 64 11.94 6.78 11.60
C ARG A 64 11.21 7.50 10.46
N LEU A 65 10.67 8.68 10.77
CA LEU A 65 10.08 9.63 9.84
C LEU A 65 10.55 11.03 10.25
N ASP A 66 11.12 11.78 9.30
CA ASP A 66 11.52 13.17 9.55
C ASP A 66 10.35 14.12 9.24
N LEU A 67 9.89 14.84 10.28
CA LEU A 67 8.68 15.63 10.25
C LEU A 67 8.91 16.97 9.54
N ASN A 68 9.95 17.72 9.93
CA ASN A 68 10.25 19.04 9.34
C ASN A 68 11.72 19.13 8.88
N PRO A 69 12.01 19.64 7.66
CA PRO A 69 13.39 19.82 7.17
C PRO A 69 14.16 20.95 7.86
N THR A 70 13.46 22.01 8.29
CA THR A 70 14.07 23.25 8.81
C THR A 70 14.23 23.25 10.33
N ASN A 71 13.33 22.55 11.05
CA ASN A 71 13.42 22.31 12.48
C ASN A 71 13.63 20.82 12.72
N VAL A 72 14.81 20.41 13.24
CA VAL A 72 15.17 19.00 13.48
C VAL A 72 14.12 18.34 14.38
N SER A 73 13.16 17.67 13.75
CA SER A 73 12.00 17.03 14.35
C SER A 73 11.78 15.69 13.66
N SER A 74 11.83 14.62 14.45
CA SER A 74 11.77 13.25 13.97
C SER A 74 10.80 12.45 14.82
N LEU A 75 9.91 11.73 14.15
CA LEU A 75 9.06 10.71 14.76
C LEU A 75 9.73 9.35 14.60
N PHE A 76 9.87 8.63 15.70
CA PHE A 76 10.28 7.24 15.74
C PHE A 76 9.13 6.40 16.26
N TRP A 77 8.99 5.16 15.78
CA TRP A 77 7.99 4.26 16.33
C TRP A 77 8.39 2.80 16.29
N LYS A 78 7.74 2.02 17.17
CA LYS A 78 7.82 0.58 17.26
C LYS A 78 6.41 0.01 17.36
N ILE A 79 6.15 -1.07 16.62
CA ILE A 79 4.84 -1.71 16.53
C ILE A 79 4.82 -2.98 17.39
N GLU A 80 3.77 -3.17 18.19
CA GLU A 80 3.58 -4.34 19.05
C GLU A 80 2.25 -5.03 18.74
N TYR A 81 2.23 -5.80 17.64
CA TYR A 81 1.02 -6.45 17.10
C TYR A 81 0.26 -7.37 18.07
N LEU A 82 0.92 -7.95 19.07
CA LEU A 82 0.27 -8.78 20.09
C LEU A 82 -0.55 -7.94 21.10
N GLU A 83 -0.11 -6.71 21.36
CA GLU A 83 -0.76 -5.75 22.26
C GLU A 83 -1.59 -4.73 21.48
N GLN A 84 -1.66 -4.83 20.15
CA GLN A 84 -2.26 -3.86 19.22
C GLN A 84 -1.87 -2.41 19.54
N THR A 85 -0.62 -2.20 19.95
CA THR A 85 -0.12 -0.90 20.42
C THR A 85 1.03 -0.41 19.53
N VAL A 86 1.09 0.89 19.27
CA VAL A 86 2.28 1.57 18.74
C VAL A 86 2.93 2.38 19.85
N ARG A 87 4.25 2.25 20.01
CA ARG A 87 5.06 3.12 20.88
C ARG A 87 5.76 4.15 20.02
N PHE A 88 5.49 5.42 20.30
CA PHE A 88 6.06 6.57 19.61
C PHE A 88 7.15 7.22 20.45
N GLN A 89 8.18 7.77 19.79
CA GLN A 89 9.16 8.67 20.37
C GLN A 89 9.34 9.86 19.42
N VAL A 90 9.19 11.07 19.93
CA VAL A 90 9.43 12.32 19.22
C VAL A 90 10.72 12.92 19.73
N GLU A 91 11.59 13.33 18.80
CA GLU A 91 12.75 14.16 19.09
C GLU A 91 12.58 15.48 18.37
N VAL A 92 12.62 16.60 19.09
CA VAL A 92 12.35 17.93 18.54
C VAL A 92 13.18 19.01 19.25
N VAL A 93 13.71 19.97 18.49
CA VAL A 93 14.33 21.18 19.04
C VAL A 93 13.24 22.23 19.31
N LEU A 94 13.09 22.65 20.57
CA LEU A 94 12.10 23.61 21.02
C LEU A 94 12.75 24.71 21.88
N GLU A 95 12.27 25.94 21.72
CA GLU A 95 12.49 27.02 22.70
C GLU A 95 11.79 26.67 24.03
N PRO A 96 12.22 27.23 25.18
CA PRO A 96 11.79 26.75 26.51
C PRO A 96 10.27 26.67 26.73
N GLN A 97 9.51 27.56 26.09
CA GLN A 97 8.06 27.71 26.22
C GLN A 97 7.27 27.26 24.98
N GLN A 98 7.94 26.81 23.91
CA GLN A 98 7.25 26.25 22.75
C GLN A 98 6.61 24.90 23.09
N TRP A 99 5.47 24.65 22.44
CA TRP A 99 4.76 23.38 22.48
C TRP A 99 4.84 22.67 21.12
N PHE A 100 4.66 21.35 21.13
CA PHE A 100 4.74 20.50 19.95
C PHE A 100 3.76 19.33 20.06
N GLY A 101 2.93 19.16 19.04
CA GLY A 101 1.99 18.05 18.91
C GLY A 101 2.31 17.17 17.71
N VAL A 102 2.08 15.88 17.85
CA VAL A 102 2.04 14.91 16.75
C VAL A 102 0.68 14.25 16.76
N GLY A 103 0.07 14.14 15.59
CA GLY A 103 -1.31 13.68 15.46
C GLY A 103 -1.62 13.04 14.11
N PHE A 104 -2.89 12.72 13.90
CA PHE A 104 -3.39 11.96 12.76
C PHE A 104 -4.77 12.47 12.31
N SER A 105 -5.07 12.40 11.01
CA SER A 105 -6.40 12.71 10.46
C SER A 105 -6.70 11.92 9.18
N ASP A 106 -7.93 11.98 8.66
CA ASP A 106 -8.33 11.14 7.51
C ASP A 106 -7.52 11.42 6.23
N ARG A 107 -7.29 12.70 5.86
CA ARG A 107 -6.54 13.09 4.64
C ARG A 107 -5.33 14.00 4.88
N GLY A 108 -5.10 14.40 6.14
CA GLY A 108 -4.01 15.29 6.52
C GLY A 108 -4.41 16.75 6.69
N GLU A 109 -5.71 17.04 6.83
CA GLU A 109 -6.20 18.32 7.33
C GLU A 109 -6.02 18.43 8.86
N LEU A 110 -6.02 19.67 9.38
CA LEU A 110 -5.95 19.96 10.82
C LEU A 110 -7.34 19.95 11.51
N VAL A 111 -8.40 19.66 10.76
CA VAL A 111 -9.79 19.54 11.27
C VAL A 111 -10.12 18.06 11.49
N GLN A 112 -10.90 17.73 12.52
CA GLN A 112 -11.21 16.33 12.89
C GLN A 112 -9.93 15.46 12.99
N ALA A 113 -8.92 16.02 13.65
CA ALA A 113 -7.60 15.44 13.83
C ALA A 113 -7.35 15.15 15.31
N ASP A 114 -6.73 14.01 15.61
CA ASP A 114 -6.36 13.58 16.97
C ASP A 114 -4.87 13.86 17.18
N PHE A 115 -4.49 14.41 18.34
CA PHE A 115 -3.13 14.85 18.64
C PHE A 115 -2.69 14.55 20.09
N CYS A 116 -1.52 13.92 20.21
CA CYS A 116 -0.77 13.91 21.47
C CYS A 116 0.13 15.15 21.57
N VAL A 117 -0.13 16.07 22.52
CA VAL A 117 0.54 17.38 22.60
C VAL A 117 1.42 17.52 23.84
N PHE A 118 2.72 17.80 23.61
CA PHE A 118 3.67 18.23 24.63
C PHE A 118 3.65 19.75 24.79
N TRP A 119 3.43 20.25 26.00
CA TRP A 119 3.43 21.70 26.27
C TRP A 119 3.94 22.07 27.68
N VAL A 120 4.12 23.37 27.91
CA VAL A 120 4.62 23.93 29.18
C VAL A 120 3.70 25.06 29.64
N ASP A 121 3.24 24.99 30.89
CA ASP A 121 2.39 26.02 31.47
C ASP A 121 3.17 27.23 32.00
N TRP A 122 2.45 28.29 32.35
CA TRP A 122 3.01 29.53 32.90
C TRP A 122 3.76 29.36 34.24
N LYS A 123 3.68 28.19 34.88
CA LYS A 123 4.47 27.83 36.08
C LYS A 123 5.71 27.00 35.71
N ASN A 124 6.05 26.88 34.43
CA ASN A 124 7.08 26.00 33.87
C ASN A 124 6.86 24.51 34.19
N ARG A 125 5.62 24.07 34.36
CA ARG A 125 5.30 22.63 34.49
C ARG A 125 5.06 22.06 33.10
N VAL A 126 5.67 20.90 32.85
CA VAL A 126 5.48 20.12 31.63
C VAL A 126 4.16 19.36 31.72
N HIS A 127 3.40 19.40 30.63
CA HIS A 127 2.16 18.66 30.45
C HIS A 127 2.21 17.87 29.15
N PHE A 128 1.46 16.78 29.13
CA PHE A 128 1.21 15.97 27.94
C PHE A 128 -0.25 15.57 27.97
N GLN A 129 -0.97 15.85 26.89
CA GLN A 129 -2.43 15.68 26.81
C GLN A 129 -2.83 15.15 25.44
N ASP A 130 -3.98 14.48 25.43
CA ASP A 130 -4.75 14.12 24.24
C ASP A 130 -5.67 15.29 23.91
N VAL A 131 -5.76 15.62 22.63
CA VAL A 131 -6.69 16.62 22.10
C VAL A 131 -7.16 16.21 20.71
N HIS A 132 -8.47 16.27 20.48
CA HIS A 132 -9.02 16.32 19.13
C HIS A 132 -9.17 17.77 18.63
N THR A 133 -9.42 17.91 17.32
CA THR A 133 -9.87 19.17 16.71
C THR A 133 -11.27 19.07 16.13
N ASP A 134 -12.02 20.16 16.21
CA ASP A 134 -13.33 20.25 15.59
C ASP A 134 -13.26 20.49 14.06
N SER A 135 -14.43 20.66 13.43
CA SER A 135 -14.57 20.94 12.00
C SER A 135 -14.06 22.32 11.56
N GLN A 136 -13.67 23.18 12.50
CA GLN A 136 -13.04 24.48 12.23
C GLN A 136 -11.54 24.48 12.54
N GLY A 137 -11.02 23.46 13.22
CA GLY A 137 -9.59 23.32 13.55
C GLY A 137 -9.21 23.89 14.92
N TRP A 138 -10.18 24.10 15.81
CA TRP A 138 -9.90 24.41 17.22
C TRP A 138 -9.59 23.13 17.99
N MET A 139 -8.53 23.16 18.80
CA MET A 139 -8.21 22.11 19.78
C MET A 139 -9.20 22.11 20.95
N HIS A 140 -9.58 20.91 21.37
CA HIS A 140 -10.35 20.62 22.58
C HIS A 140 -9.66 19.48 23.32
N VAL A 141 -9.47 19.59 24.64
CA VAL A 141 -8.87 18.49 25.43
C VAL A 141 -9.87 17.35 25.60
N ASP A 142 -9.40 16.13 25.37
CA ASP A 142 -10.26 14.94 25.40
C ASP A 142 -10.68 14.56 26.82
N GLU A 143 -11.86 13.93 26.95
CA GLU A 143 -12.32 13.40 28.24
C GLU A 143 -11.52 12.18 28.68
N THR A 144 -11.01 11.42 27.70
CA THR A 144 -10.10 10.28 27.87
C THR A 144 -8.65 10.63 27.54
N GLN A 145 -7.74 9.69 27.79
CA GLN A 145 -6.30 9.90 27.62
C GLN A 145 -5.71 8.58 27.11
N ASP A 146 -5.50 8.53 25.81
CA ASP A 146 -5.12 7.35 25.05
C ASP A 146 -3.65 7.41 24.58
N CYS A 147 -3.01 8.59 24.64
CA CYS A 147 -1.56 8.80 24.54
C CYS A 147 -0.80 8.39 25.83
N LEU A 148 -0.95 7.13 26.24
CA LEU A 148 -0.45 6.56 27.49
C LEU A 148 1.09 6.49 27.63
N ASN A 149 1.55 6.18 28.84
CA ASN A 149 2.97 5.91 29.18
C ASN A 149 3.95 7.05 28.84
N PHE A 150 3.51 8.31 28.96
CA PHE A 150 4.34 9.49 28.70
C PHE A 150 5.62 9.54 29.55
N ILE A 151 6.76 9.67 28.87
CA ILE A 151 8.09 9.89 29.45
C ILE A 151 8.79 10.95 28.62
N TYR A 152 9.48 11.91 29.24
CA TYR A 152 10.26 12.92 28.52
C TYR A 152 11.64 13.18 29.12
N ARG A 153 12.54 13.73 28.31
CA ARG A 153 13.87 14.24 28.65
C ARG A 153 14.13 15.52 27.86
N ARG A 154 14.74 16.52 28.50
CA ARG A 154 15.16 17.77 27.84
C ARG A 154 16.65 17.97 28.08
N HIS A 155 17.40 18.21 27.00
CA HIS A 155 18.85 18.42 27.02
C HIS A 155 19.21 19.61 26.13
N GLY A 156 19.51 20.75 26.76
CA GLY A 156 19.53 22.03 26.04
C GLY A 156 18.15 22.33 25.45
N ASN A 157 18.11 22.74 24.18
CA ASN A 157 16.86 22.99 23.44
C ASN A 157 16.23 21.70 22.87
N THR A 158 16.94 20.57 22.90
CA THR A 158 16.39 19.29 22.39
C THR A 158 15.47 18.69 23.45
N THR A 159 14.21 18.46 23.06
CA THR A 159 13.20 17.73 23.84
C THR A 159 12.98 16.39 23.17
N SER A 160 13.09 15.31 23.94
CA SER A 160 12.77 13.95 23.50
C SER A 160 11.68 13.42 24.41
N TYR A 161 10.58 12.94 23.84
CA TYR A 161 9.49 12.34 24.61
C TYR A 161 8.92 11.10 23.91
N SER A 162 8.34 10.20 24.69
CA SER A 162 7.78 8.94 24.21
C SER A 162 6.45 8.63 24.88
N TYR A 163 5.54 8.00 24.13
CA TYR A 163 4.20 7.61 24.55
C TYR A 163 3.78 6.33 23.81
N SER A 164 2.64 5.74 24.19
CA SER A 164 2.07 4.53 23.59
C SER A 164 0.60 4.78 23.27
N ARG A 165 0.13 4.39 22.09
CA ARG A 165 -1.25 4.54 21.64
C ARG A 165 -1.75 3.21 21.07
N GLN A 166 -3.00 2.85 21.33
CA GLN A 166 -3.61 1.65 20.73
C GLN A 166 -3.81 1.85 19.22
N PHE A 167 -3.98 0.76 18.47
CA PHE A 167 -4.37 0.82 17.06
C PHE A 167 -5.79 1.38 16.92
N GLU A 168 -6.68 0.95 17.82
CA GLU A 168 -8.05 1.41 17.94
C GLU A 168 -8.36 1.64 19.42
N THR A 169 -8.90 2.82 19.73
CA THR A 169 -9.32 3.24 21.07
C THR A 169 -10.84 3.25 21.16
N CYS A 170 -11.41 3.47 22.34
CA CYS A 170 -12.87 3.52 22.52
C CYS A 170 -13.46 4.92 22.47
N ASP A 171 -12.62 5.95 22.33
CA ASP A 171 -13.05 7.30 22.00
C ASP A 171 -13.55 7.35 20.53
N PRO A 172 -14.71 7.97 20.24
CA PRO A 172 -15.17 8.19 18.87
C PRO A 172 -14.48 9.36 18.14
N GLN A 173 -13.71 10.20 18.84
CA GLN A 173 -12.99 11.35 18.30
C GLN A 173 -11.59 10.97 17.77
N ASP A 174 -11.08 9.83 18.21
CA ASP A 174 -9.77 9.28 17.89
C ASP A 174 -9.61 8.73 16.46
N TYR A 175 -8.42 8.93 15.91
CA TYR A 175 -7.99 8.33 14.65
C TYR A 175 -7.64 6.84 14.83
N THR A 176 -8.29 5.95 14.09
CA THR A 176 -7.97 4.51 14.09
C THR A 176 -6.76 4.20 13.21
N ILE A 177 -5.65 3.77 13.82
CA ILE A 177 -4.43 3.33 13.11
C ILE A 177 -4.68 1.95 12.49
N MET A 178 -5.01 1.93 11.21
CA MET A 178 -5.28 0.71 10.44
C MET A 178 -4.19 0.39 9.41
N ASP A 179 -4.37 -0.73 8.69
CA ASP A 179 -3.57 -1.01 7.50
C ASP A 179 -3.87 0.00 6.40
N GLY A 180 -2.82 0.45 5.71
CA GLY A 180 -2.90 1.49 4.71
C GLY A 180 -1.87 2.60 4.92
N THR A 181 -2.18 3.76 4.35
CA THR A 181 -1.51 5.03 4.58
C THR A 181 -1.93 5.59 5.94
N THR A 182 -1.05 6.38 6.56
CA THR A 182 -1.38 7.19 7.73
C THR A 182 -0.92 8.62 7.46
N HIS A 183 -1.82 9.58 7.64
CA HIS A 183 -1.54 11.00 7.55
C HIS A 183 -1.05 11.49 8.91
N VAL A 184 0.27 11.64 9.06
CA VAL A 184 0.91 12.11 10.29
C VAL A 184 1.04 13.62 10.23
N LEU A 185 0.39 14.29 11.17
CA LEU A 185 0.43 15.73 11.37
C LEU A 185 1.47 16.08 12.43
N TYR A 186 2.12 17.23 12.25
CA TYR A 186 2.85 17.88 13.32
C TYR A 186 2.44 19.34 13.43
N VAL A 187 2.39 19.86 14.65
CA VAL A 187 2.00 21.24 14.96
C VAL A 187 2.90 21.82 16.04
N THR A 188 3.22 23.10 15.91
CA THR A 188 4.01 23.81 16.92
C THR A 188 3.62 25.28 17.01
N GLY A 189 3.61 25.78 18.24
CA GLY A 189 3.31 27.17 18.54
C GLY A 189 4.09 27.67 19.75
N GLN A 190 3.95 28.97 19.99
CA GLN A 190 4.56 29.63 21.14
C GLN A 190 3.70 29.46 22.40
N GLY A 191 4.35 29.57 23.55
CA GLY A 191 3.73 29.55 24.87
C GLY A 191 4.31 30.64 25.79
N PRO A 192 4.18 30.53 27.11
CA PRO A 192 3.56 29.42 27.83
C PRO A 192 2.03 29.47 27.73
N LEU A 193 1.39 28.32 27.78
CA LEU A 193 -0.07 28.23 27.65
C LEU A 193 -0.78 28.22 29.01
N LEU A 194 -2.10 28.45 28.97
CA LEU A 194 -3.00 28.27 30.12
C LEU A 194 -3.79 26.96 30.02
N SER A 195 -4.30 26.65 28.83
CA SER A 195 -4.83 25.36 28.39
C SER A 195 -4.46 25.14 26.92
N LEU A 196 -4.70 23.93 26.40
CA LEU A 196 -4.74 23.64 24.96
C LEU A 196 -6.10 23.96 24.33
N ASP A 197 -7.17 24.03 25.13
CA ASP A 197 -8.51 24.35 24.65
C ASP A 197 -8.55 25.69 23.91
N SER A 198 -9.30 25.74 22.81
CA SER A 198 -9.48 26.95 21.99
C SER A 198 -8.18 27.49 21.37
N ILE A 199 -7.20 26.63 21.08
CA ILE A 199 -6.11 26.95 20.15
C ILE A 199 -6.57 26.65 18.72
N ASP A 200 -6.55 27.67 17.86
CA ASP A 200 -6.83 27.54 16.43
C ASP A 200 -5.58 27.08 15.66
N LEU A 201 -5.62 25.86 15.11
CA LEU A 201 -4.48 25.29 14.39
C LEU A 201 -4.27 25.84 12.99
N ASN A 202 -5.24 26.56 12.42
CA ASN A 202 -5.04 27.25 11.13
C ASN A 202 -4.02 28.40 11.24
N ASN A 203 -3.77 28.88 12.46
CA ASN A 203 -2.86 29.99 12.77
C ASN A 203 -1.52 29.55 13.42
N VAL A 204 -1.19 28.26 13.43
CA VAL A 204 0.08 27.73 13.97
C VAL A 204 0.97 27.11 12.88
N LYS A 205 2.28 26.95 13.16
CA LYS A 205 3.17 26.27 12.21
C LYS A 205 2.86 24.76 12.23
N SER A 206 2.39 24.24 11.11
CA SER A 206 1.97 22.85 10.95
C SER A 206 2.73 22.17 9.80
N GLY A 207 2.45 20.88 9.60
CA GLY A 207 2.76 20.18 8.37
C GLY A 207 2.33 18.71 8.39
N LEU A 208 2.38 18.11 7.20
CA LEU A 208 1.90 16.76 6.93
C LEU A 208 3.05 15.87 6.45
N ARG A 209 3.05 14.61 6.90
CA ARG A 209 3.82 13.51 6.35
C ARG A 209 2.92 12.30 6.14
N ARG A 210 3.16 11.53 5.09
CA ARG A 210 2.44 10.29 4.79
C ARG A 210 3.38 9.11 5.01
N VAL A 211 2.92 8.08 5.70
CA VAL A 211 3.71 6.88 6.00
C VAL A 211 2.79 5.69 6.28
N GLN A 212 3.24 4.47 6.03
CA GLN A 212 2.62 3.29 6.64
C GLN A 212 3.13 3.13 8.08
N ILE A 213 2.29 3.35 9.09
CA ILE A 213 2.65 3.06 10.49
C ILE A 213 2.71 1.55 10.75
N LEU A 214 1.71 0.79 10.27
CA LEU A 214 1.62 -0.66 10.49
C LEU A 214 2.45 -1.49 9.47
N LYS A 215 3.77 -1.34 9.51
CA LYS A 215 4.72 -2.05 8.63
C LYS A 215 4.80 -3.56 8.91
N ASN A 216 5.23 -4.33 7.90
CA ASN A 216 5.53 -5.75 8.03
C ASN A 216 6.93 -5.98 8.65
N LEU A 217 6.98 -6.50 9.87
CA LEU A 217 8.22 -6.72 10.62
C LEU A 217 9.09 -7.88 10.06
N GLU A 218 8.52 -8.81 9.30
CA GLU A 218 9.26 -9.98 8.79
C GLU A 218 10.01 -9.72 7.47
N ALA A 219 9.68 -8.62 6.78
CA ALA A 219 10.15 -8.31 5.43
C ALA A 219 11.68 -8.14 5.31
N GLN A 220 12.38 -7.77 6.39
CA GLN A 220 13.78 -7.31 6.35
C GLN A 220 14.85 -8.43 6.49
N SER A 221 14.48 -9.72 6.38
CA SER A 221 15.23 -10.84 7.00
C SER A 221 16.01 -11.82 6.08
N ALA A 222 16.38 -11.40 4.86
CA ALA A 222 17.14 -12.24 3.93
C ALA A 222 18.60 -11.72 3.73
N PRO A 223 19.63 -12.47 4.17
CA PRO A 223 21.02 -12.18 3.79
C PRO A 223 21.18 -12.18 2.27
N LYS A 224 21.86 -11.17 1.73
CA LYS A 224 22.16 -11.06 0.30
C LYS A 224 23.22 -12.10 -0.11
N PRO A 225 23.06 -12.82 -1.23
CA PRO A 225 24.10 -13.69 -1.79
C PRO A 225 25.43 -12.97 -2.01
N ALA A 226 26.55 -13.69 -1.91
CA ALA A 226 27.89 -13.10 -2.00
C ALA A 226 28.24 -12.51 -3.38
N ASP A 227 27.52 -12.89 -4.44
CA ASP A 227 27.65 -12.32 -5.80
C ASP A 227 26.71 -11.15 -6.08
N THR A 228 25.98 -10.65 -5.06
CA THR A 228 25.02 -9.56 -5.25
C THR A 228 25.73 -8.31 -5.75
N LYS A 229 25.28 -7.82 -6.90
CA LYS A 229 25.70 -6.56 -7.52
C LYS A 229 24.63 -5.50 -7.32
N ILE A 230 25.02 -4.24 -7.51
CA ILE A 230 24.15 -3.07 -7.42
C ILE A 230 24.17 -2.36 -8.78
N ILE A 231 23.00 -1.96 -9.26
CA ILE A 231 22.83 -0.93 -10.29
C ILE A 231 22.09 0.23 -9.65
N GLU A 232 22.58 1.44 -9.85
CA GLU A 232 21.89 2.66 -9.44
C GLU A 232 21.28 3.29 -10.69
N VAL A 233 19.96 3.50 -10.66
CA VAL A 233 19.20 4.17 -11.72
C VAL A 233 18.83 5.54 -11.17
N LEU A 234 19.60 6.57 -11.54
CA LEU A 234 19.63 7.88 -10.88
C LEU A 234 19.19 9.01 -11.82
N SER A 235 18.63 10.09 -11.29
CA SER A 235 18.48 11.35 -12.03
C SER A 235 19.86 11.98 -12.25
N GLU A 236 20.06 12.80 -13.29
CA GLU A 236 21.36 13.40 -13.59
C GLU A 236 21.32 14.92 -13.37
N LYS A 237 21.73 15.36 -12.17
CA LYS A 237 21.92 16.77 -11.79
C LYS A 237 20.73 17.66 -12.15
N VAL A 238 19.53 17.17 -11.88
CA VAL A 238 18.26 17.86 -12.12
C VAL A 238 18.23 19.14 -11.30
N LEU A 239 18.13 20.28 -11.97
CA LEU A 239 17.73 21.53 -11.31
C LEU A 239 16.23 21.45 -11.05
N VAL A 240 15.85 21.14 -9.82
CA VAL A 240 14.43 20.96 -9.44
C VAL A 240 13.71 22.31 -9.61
N PRO A 241 12.60 22.37 -10.36
CA PRO A 241 11.85 23.60 -10.54
C PRO A 241 11.30 24.19 -9.24
N SER A 242 11.16 25.52 -9.21
CA SER A 242 10.35 26.25 -8.22
C SER A 242 8.87 26.10 -8.60
N ALA A 243 8.36 24.88 -8.44
CA ALA A 243 6.97 24.50 -8.64
C ALA A 243 6.62 23.46 -7.57
N GLU A 244 5.41 23.52 -7.02
CA GLU A 244 4.97 22.65 -5.92
C GLU A 244 5.11 21.17 -6.26
N THR A 245 4.82 20.78 -7.50
CA THR A 245 4.88 19.40 -8.00
C THR A 245 5.70 19.37 -9.29
N THR A 246 6.65 18.45 -9.41
CA THR A 246 7.38 18.18 -10.66
C THR A 246 7.62 16.68 -10.83
N TYR A 247 7.20 16.12 -11.97
CA TYR A 247 7.53 14.77 -12.41
C TYR A 247 8.67 14.82 -13.44
N TRP A 248 9.79 14.16 -13.15
CA TRP A 248 11.00 14.22 -13.96
C TRP A 248 11.44 12.84 -14.43
N CYS A 249 11.59 12.68 -15.74
CA CYS A 249 11.87 11.41 -16.41
C CYS A 249 13.30 11.37 -16.95
N HIS A 250 14.03 10.29 -16.64
CA HIS A 250 15.40 10.04 -17.12
C HIS A 250 15.56 8.62 -17.67
N VAL A 251 15.75 8.50 -18.99
CA VAL A 251 16.00 7.25 -19.70
C VAL A 251 17.47 6.85 -19.60
N GLN A 252 17.74 5.63 -19.12
CA GLN A 252 19.06 5.10 -18.85
C GLN A 252 19.25 3.71 -19.47
N LYS A 253 20.48 3.39 -19.85
CA LYS A 253 20.87 2.09 -20.40
C LYS A 253 21.58 1.24 -19.35
N LEU A 254 21.02 0.07 -19.07
CA LEU A 254 21.54 -0.88 -18.10
C LEU A 254 22.85 -1.56 -18.58
N PRO A 255 23.70 -2.06 -17.65
CA PRO A 255 24.96 -2.71 -17.99
C PRO A 255 24.83 -3.91 -18.94
N ALA A 256 25.78 -4.05 -19.87
CA ALA A 256 25.77 -5.10 -20.90
C ALA A 256 25.83 -6.55 -20.35
N GLU A 257 26.22 -6.75 -19.08
CA GLU A 257 26.16 -8.07 -18.43
C GLU A 257 24.73 -8.59 -18.24
N LEU A 258 23.74 -7.69 -18.19
CA LEU A 258 22.31 -8.04 -18.20
C LEU A 258 21.81 -8.54 -19.57
N ARG A 259 22.68 -8.74 -20.58
CA ARG A 259 22.38 -9.66 -21.69
C ARG A 259 22.22 -11.12 -21.21
N LYS A 260 22.67 -11.44 -19.98
CA LYS A 260 22.31 -12.68 -19.27
C LYS A 260 21.20 -12.41 -18.24
N LYS A 261 20.34 -13.40 -18.02
CA LYS A 261 19.29 -13.35 -16.99
C LYS A 261 19.91 -13.36 -15.59
N HIS A 262 19.41 -12.46 -14.76
CA HIS A 262 19.69 -12.34 -13.33
C HIS A 262 18.36 -12.19 -12.57
N HIS A 263 18.41 -12.20 -11.23
CA HIS A 263 17.28 -11.87 -10.38
C HIS A 263 17.56 -10.60 -9.58
N VAL A 264 16.68 -9.59 -9.65
CA VAL A 264 16.59 -8.54 -8.63
C VAL A 264 15.99 -9.16 -7.38
N ILE A 265 16.65 -8.93 -6.24
CA ILE A 265 16.32 -9.52 -4.93
C ILE A 265 15.97 -8.48 -3.87
N GLN A 266 16.32 -7.22 -4.11
CA GLN A 266 15.93 -6.07 -3.30
C GLN A 266 16.03 -4.80 -4.17
N PHE A 267 15.19 -3.80 -3.89
CA PHE A 267 15.47 -2.42 -4.27
C PHE A 267 15.24 -1.47 -3.09
N ASP A 268 15.95 -0.35 -3.09
CA ASP A 268 15.85 0.71 -2.07
C ASP A 268 16.28 2.07 -2.63
N PRO A 269 15.93 3.19 -1.99
CA PRO A 269 16.22 4.51 -2.54
C PRO A 269 17.72 4.87 -2.44
N ALA A 270 18.22 5.56 -3.47
CA ALA A 270 19.42 6.37 -3.43
C ALA A 270 18.99 7.85 -3.50
N ILE A 271 18.87 8.52 -2.35
CA ILE A 271 18.46 9.92 -2.29
C ILE A 271 19.65 10.80 -1.89
N GLU A 272 19.83 11.93 -2.56
CA GLU A 272 20.81 12.93 -2.14
C GLU A 272 20.43 13.49 -0.74
N PRO A 273 21.29 13.40 0.29
CA PRO A 273 20.89 13.70 1.68
C PRO A 273 20.32 15.10 1.95
N LYS A 274 20.60 16.07 1.09
CA LYS A 274 20.10 17.47 1.14
C LYS A 274 18.73 17.68 0.47
N ASN A 275 18.19 16.64 -0.18
CA ASN A 275 16.95 16.65 -0.98
C ASN A 275 15.92 15.62 -0.47
N THR A 276 16.19 14.99 0.68
CA THR A 276 15.26 14.08 1.39
C THR A 276 13.95 14.74 1.79
N ASP A 277 13.90 16.07 1.76
CA ASP A 277 12.75 16.91 2.00
C ASP A 277 11.83 17.06 0.78
N ILE A 278 12.37 16.96 -0.45
CA ILE A 278 11.64 17.22 -1.70
C ILE A 278 11.39 15.97 -2.55
N VAL A 279 12.21 14.91 -2.45
CA VAL A 279 12.00 13.66 -3.20
C VAL A 279 10.84 12.89 -2.57
N HIS A 280 9.67 12.88 -3.23
CA HIS A 280 8.43 12.37 -2.66
C HIS A 280 8.13 10.92 -3.04
N HIS A 281 8.28 10.58 -4.33
CA HIS A 281 8.29 9.20 -4.80
C HIS A 281 9.16 9.04 -6.06
N MET A 282 9.53 7.80 -6.36
CA MET A 282 10.35 7.42 -7.52
C MET A 282 9.89 6.09 -8.08
N GLU A 283 9.89 5.94 -9.41
CA GLU A 283 9.56 4.70 -10.11
C GLU A 283 10.58 4.38 -11.20
N VAL A 284 10.84 3.10 -11.45
CA VAL A 284 11.70 2.62 -12.55
C VAL A 284 10.89 1.70 -13.44
N PHE A 285 10.70 2.13 -14.68
CA PHE A 285 9.99 1.39 -15.72
C PHE A 285 10.97 0.69 -16.67
N HIS A 286 10.64 -0.53 -17.09
CA HIS A 286 11.29 -1.23 -18.19
C HIS A 286 10.69 -0.82 -19.53
N CYS A 287 11.57 -0.53 -20.50
CA CYS A 287 11.20 -0.20 -21.88
C CYS A 287 11.10 -1.50 -22.70
N GLU A 288 9.90 -2.06 -22.81
CA GLU A 288 9.68 -3.35 -23.48
C GLU A 288 9.39 -3.17 -24.97
N THR A 289 10.22 -3.78 -25.83
CA THR A 289 10.18 -3.66 -27.30
C THR A 289 10.16 -5.03 -27.96
N GLU A 290 9.60 -5.13 -29.17
CA GLU A 290 9.60 -6.38 -29.96
C GLU A 290 11.03 -6.85 -30.29
N ASP A 291 11.92 -5.91 -30.62
CA ASP A 291 13.35 -6.16 -30.77
C ASP A 291 14.10 -5.77 -29.47
N PRO A 292 14.70 -6.72 -28.72
CA PRO A 292 15.47 -6.44 -27.49
C PRO A 292 16.82 -5.74 -27.75
N THR A 293 17.14 -5.44 -29.01
CA THR A 293 18.29 -4.64 -29.43
C THR A 293 17.91 -3.22 -29.85
N GLU A 294 16.62 -2.86 -29.86
CA GLU A 294 16.18 -1.49 -30.16
C GLU A 294 16.73 -0.47 -29.16
N GLU A 295 17.32 0.61 -29.69
CA GLU A 295 17.85 1.72 -28.90
C GLU A 295 16.74 2.74 -28.61
N ILE A 296 16.43 2.94 -27.33
CA ILE A 296 15.45 3.95 -26.89
C ILE A 296 16.12 5.34 -26.89
N PRO A 297 15.45 6.41 -27.33
CA PRO A 297 16.01 7.76 -27.27
C PRO A 297 16.34 8.18 -25.83
N ASN A 298 17.58 8.63 -25.61
CA ASN A 298 17.94 9.28 -24.35
C ASN A 298 17.04 10.49 -24.11
N TYR A 299 16.53 10.61 -22.89
CA TYR A 299 15.68 11.71 -22.47
C TYR A 299 15.93 12.00 -21.00
N ASN A 300 15.99 13.29 -20.65
CA ASN A 300 16.21 13.78 -19.30
C ASN A 300 15.44 15.12 -19.20
N GLY A 301 14.26 15.11 -18.58
CA GLY A 301 13.35 16.26 -18.58
C GLY A 301 11.98 15.96 -17.95
N PRO A 302 11.06 16.95 -17.90
CA PRO A 302 9.74 16.77 -17.30
C PRO A 302 8.90 15.71 -18.03
N CYS A 303 8.33 14.73 -17.31
CA CYS A 303 7.64 13.57 -17.90
C CYS A 303 6.48 13.94 -18.85
N HIS A 304 5.91 15.14 -18.72
CA HIS A 304 4.80 15.63 -19.52
C HIS A 304 5.17 16.76 -20.51
N ASP A 305 6.47 16.98 -20.80
CA ASP A 305 6.89 17.93 -21.84
C ASP A 305 6.41 17.46 -23.23
N GLU A 306 5.79 18.35 -24.02
CA GLU A 306 5.33 18.08 -25.39
C GLU A 306 6.45 17.56 -26.32
N LYS A 307 7.71 17.86 -26.00
CA LYS A 307 8.90 17.42 -26.74
C LYS A 307 9.38 16.03 -26.33
N ARG A 308 8.79 15.37 -25.32
CA ARG A 308 9.16 14.00 -24.91
C ARG A 308 8.96 13.04 -26.10
N PRO A 309 10.01 12.31 -26.54
CA PRO A 309 9.89 11.40 -27.68
C PRO A 309 8.86 10.28 -27.41
N ARG A 310 7.81 10.19 -28.25
CA ARG A 310 6.77 9.13 -28.16
C ARG A 310 7.31 7.70 -28.17
N ARG A 311 8.53 7.46 -28.68
CA ARG A 311 9.18 6.14 -28.59
C ARG A 311 9.47 5.69 -27.15
N ILE A 312 9.45 6.61 -26.19
CA ILE A 312 9.63 6.31 -24.76
C ILE A 312 8.32 5.78 -24.14
N ASP A 313 7.18 5.88 -24.84
CA ASP A 313 5.88 5.37 -24.34
C ASP A 313 5.81 3.83 -24.25
N VAL A 314 6.89 3.12 -24.62
CA VAL A 314 7.10 1.69 -24.34
C VAL A 314 7.60 1.42 -22.91
N CYS A 315 8.11 2.44 -22.22
CA CYS A 315 8.64 2.36 -20.86
C CYS A 315 7.51 2.44 -19.82
N LYS A 316 6.68 1.39 -19.75
CA LYS A 316 5.48 1.32 -18.89
C LYS A 316 5.50 0.22 -17.83
N LYS A 317 6.40 -0.76 -17.94
CA LYS A 317 6.41 -1.94 -17.07
C LYS A 317 7.18 -1.65 -15.77
N VAL A 318 6.48 -1.44 -14.66
CA VAL A 318 7.10 -1.12 -13.35
C VAL A 318 8.04 -2.24 -12.90
N LEU A 319 9.32 -1.92 -12.67
CA LEU A 319 10.32 -2.80 -12.06
C LEU A 319 10.47 -2.55 -10.56
N ALA A 320 10.40 -1.29 -10.15
CA ALA A 320 10.56 -0.83 -8.77
C ALA A 320 9.83 0.51 -8.58
N ALA A 321 9.26 0.74 -7.41
CA ALA A 321 8.65 1.98 -7.00
C ALA A 321 8.86 2.22 -5.49
N TRP A 322 9.08 3.47 -5.11
CA TRP A 322 9.39 3.87 -3.73
C TRP A 322 8.73 5.22 -3.42
N ALA A 323 8.25 5.41 -2.19
CA ALA A 323 7.73 6.68 -1.70
C ALA A 323 8.30 7.04 -0.32
N MET A 324 8.22 8.32 0.07
CA MET A 324 8.81 8.87 1.30
C MET A 324 8.46 8.05 2.56
N GLY A 325 9.46 7.46 3.20
CA GLY A 325 9.28 6.62 4.40
C GLY A 325 8.99 5.13 4.11
N ALA A 326 8.99 4.71 2.84
CA ALA A 326 9.02 3.30 2.48
C ALA A 326 10.40 2.70 2.78
N GLU A 327 10.39 1.49 3.35
CA GLU A 327 11.59 0.69 3.63
C GLU A 327 12.11 0.00 2.36
N PRO A 328 13.34 -0.55 2.36
CA PRO A 328 13.80 -1.42 1.28
C PRO A 328 12.81 -2.54 0.94
N PHE A 329 12.41 -2.63 -0.32
CA PHE A 329 11.56 -3.73 -0.78
C PHE A 329 12.43 -4.97 -1.03
N VAL A 330 12.24 -6.00 -0.22
CA VAL A 330 13.00 -7.26 -0.29
C VAL A 330 12.13 -8.36 -0.88
N PHE A 331 12.58 -8.95 -1.99
CA PHE A 331 11.87 -10.07 -2.60
C PHE A 331 11.96 -11.32 -1.69
N PRO A 332 10.90 -12.15 -1.61
CA PRO A 332 10.87 -13.34 -0.76
C PRO A 332 11.93 -14.36 -1.19
N LYS A 333 12.49 -15.12 -0.24
CA LYS A 333 13.60 -16.07 -0.50
C LYS A 333 13.35 -17.05 -1.65
N GLN A 334 12.09 -17.39 -1.92
CA GLN A 334 11.65 -18.28 -3.00
C GLN A 334 11.71 -17.65 -4.41
N ALA A 335 11.71 -16.32 -4.55
CA ALA A 335 11.55 -15.67 -5.84
C ALA A 335 12.38 -14.39 -6.02
N GLY A 336 12.75 -14.07 -7.25
CA GLY A 336 13.37 -12.80 -7.62
C GLY A 336 12.79 -12.26 -8.93
N LEU A 337 12.74 -10.94 -9.10
CA LEU A 337 12.25 -10.34 -10.34
C LEU A 337 13.27 -10.60 -11.46
N PRO A 338 12.90 -11.27 -12.56
CA PRO A 338 13.81 -11.54 -13.66
C PRO A 338 14.21 -10.22 -14.35
N ILE A 339 15.51 -9.97 -14.41
CA ILE A 339 16.11 -8.84 -15.13
C ILE A 339 17.16 -9.36 -16.11
N GLY A 340 17.21 -8.81 -17.32
CA GLY A 340 18.16 -9.24 -18.32
C GLY A 340 17.82 -10.57 -19.01
N GLY A 341 18.64 -10.93 -19.99
CA GLY A 341 18.47 -12.09 -20.88
C GLY A 341 18.49 -11.71 -22.36
N SER A 342 18.34 -12.70 -23.25
CA SER A 342 18.36 -12.50 -24.71
C SER A 342 17.22 -11.62 -25.20
N ASN A 343 16.06 -11.73 -24.56
CA ASN A 343 14.81 -11.07 -24.95
C ASN A 343 14.53 -9.82 -24.09
N PHE A 344 15.54 -9.32 -23.37
CA PHE A 344 15.40 -8.17 -22.48
C PHE A 344 16.07 -6.95 -23.10
N ASN A 345 15.28 -5.93 -23.44
CA ASN A 345 15.81 -4.62 -23.81
C ASN A 345 16.51 -4.00 -22.58
N LEU A 346 17.71 -3.44 -22.76
CA LEU A 346 18.51 -2.89 -21.67
C LEU A 346 18.13 -1.47 -21.24
N PHE A 347 17.10 -0.85 -21.83
CA PHE A 347 16.67 0.49 -21.44
C PHE A 347 15.62 0.47 -20.32
N VAL A 348 15.78 1.43 -19.38
CA VAL A 348 14.82 1.74 -18.32
C VAL A 348 14.60 3.24 -18.27
N MET A 349 13.44 3.65 -17.75
CA MET A 349 13.12 5.05 -17.44
C MET A 349 12.95 5.18 -15.93
N LEU A 350 13.71 6.08 -15.31
CA LEU A 350 13.44 6.56 -13.96
C LEU A 350 12.45 7.72 -14.05
N GLU A 351 11.42 7.71 -13.22
CA GLU A 351 10.56 8.83 -12.93
C GLU A 351 10.78 9.25 -11.47
N VAL A 352 11.01 10.55 -11.24
CA VAL A 352 11.15 11.14 -9.89
C VAL A 352 10.09 12.22 -9.73
N HIS A 353 9.25 12.08 -8.71
CA HIS A 353 8.30 13.09 -8.30
C HIS A 353 8.90 13.91 -7.15
N TYR A 354 9.14 15.20 -7.43
CA TYR A 354 9.50 16.19 -6.43
C TYR A 354 8.26 16.93 -5.94
N ASN A 355 8.11 16.99 -4.62
CA ASN A 355 7.14 17.84 -3.93
C ASN A 355 7.91 18.98 -3.25
N ASN A 356 7.79 20.20 -3.76
CA ASN A 356 8.52 21.39 -3.33
C ASN A 356 7.54 22.50 -2.88
N PRO A 357 6.77 22.31 -1.80
CA PRO A 357 5.70 23.23 -1.40
C PRO A 357 6.24 24.58 -0.90
N GLU A 358 7.50 24.63 -0.45
CA GLU A 358 8.21 25.86 -0.10
C GLU A 358 8.80 26.59 -1.32
N LEU A 359 8.60 26.06 -2.55
CA LEU A 359 9.03 26.62 -3.84
C LEU A 359 10.55 26.94 -3.91
N ILE A 360 11.37 26.15 -3.20
CA ILE A 360 12.81 26.40 -3.00
C ILE A 360 13.55 26.33 -4.35
N GLU A 361 14.23 27.42 -4.70
CA GLU A 361 15.10 27.49 -5.88
C GLU A 361 16.49 26.88 -5.65
N GLY A 362 17.17 26.51 -6.74
CA GLY A 362 18.60 26.13 -6.71
C GLY A 362 18.89 24.73 -6.15
N LYS A 363 17.86 23.95 -5.78
CA LYS A 363 17.99 22.52 -5.44
C LYS A 363 18.43 21.75 -6.69
N ILE A 364 19.62 21.15 -6.61
CA ILE A 364 20.14 20.21 -7.62
C ILE A 364 20.01 18.80 -7.06
N ASP A 365 19.50 17.84 -7.83
CA ASP A 365 19.27 16.46 -7.41
C ASP A 365 19.86 15.41 -8.38
N SER A 366 20.27 14.26 -7.85
CA SER A 366 20.70 13.07 -8.59
C SER A 366 20.14 11.79 -7.95
N SER A 367 18.95 11.86 -7.35
CA SER A 367 18.31 10.77 -6.63
C SER A 367 17.68 9.74 -7.57
N GLY A 368 17.45 8.53 -7.07
CA GLY A 368 16.84 7.44 -7.82
C GLY A 368 16.74 6.15 -7.03
N ILE A 369 16.72 5.00 -7.71
CA ILE A 369 16.54 3.68 -7.10
C ILE A 369 17.78 2.80 -7.30
N ARG A 370 18.18 2.08 -6.25
CA ARG A 370 19.22 1.04 -6.31
C ARG A 370 18.58 -0.33 -6.45
N LEU A 371 19.00 -1.07 -7.47
CA LEU A 371 18.59 -2.44 -7.72
C LEU A 371 19.71 -3.41 -7.28
N TYR A 372 19.40 -4.28 -6.32
CA TYR A 372 20.29 -5.36 -5.87
C TYR A 372 19.95 -6.63 -6.64
N TYR A 373 20.90 -7.15 -7.41
CA TYR A 373 20.68 -8.30 -8.28
C TYR A 373 21.79 -9.35 -8.19
N THR A 374 21.45 -10.60 -8.46
CA THR A 374 22.35 -11.77 -8.33
C THR A 374 22.25 -12.67 -9.56
N SER A 375 23.33 -13.39 -9.86
CA SER A 375 23.36 -14.45 -10.87
C SER A 375 22.89 -15.80 -10.33
N HIS A 376 22.85 -15.97 -9.00
CA HIS A 376 22.20 -17.11 -8.34
C HIS A 376 20.68 -16.91 -8.35
N LEU A 377 20.05 -17.42 -9.41
CA LEU A 377 18.59 -17.40 -9.55
C LEU A 377 17.94 -18.18 -8.40
N ARG A 378 16.86 -17.60 -7.85
CA ARG A 378 15.97 -18.24 -6.87
C ARG A 378 15.02 -19.22 -7.57
N ASP A 379 14.36 -20.07 -6.78
CA ASP A 379 13.49 -21.16 -7.26
C ASP A 379 12.43 -20.71 -8.29
N TYR A 380 11.90 -19.50 -8.14
CA TYR A 380 10.89 -18.93 -9.01
C TYR A 380 11.27 -17.55 -9.55
N ASP A 381 10.86 -17.27 -10.79
CA ASP A 381 10.71 -15.89 -11.25
C ASP A 381 9.52 -15.25 -10.52
N ALA A 382 9.67 -14.01 -10.05
CA ALA A 382 8.56 -13.17 -9.66
C ALA A 382 7.93 -12.53 -10.90
N GLY A 383 6.61 -12.35 -10.87
CA GLY A 383 5.84 -11.57 -11.83
C GLY A 383 5.21 -10.35 -11.18
N VAL A 384 4.78 -9.41 -12.02
CA VAL A 384 3.83 -8.33 -11.69
C VAL A 384 2.57 -8.60 -12.51
N MET A 385 1.39 -8.40 -11.93
CA MET A 385 0.11 -8.48 -12.63
C MET A 385 -0.71 -7.24 -12.29
N GLU A 386 -1.34 -6.65 -13.29
CA GLU A 386 -2.22 -5.50 -13.12
C GLU A 386 -3.67 -5.96 -12.91
N LEU A 387 -4.26 -5.57 -11.78
CA LEU A 387 -5.66 -5.78 -11.43
C LEU A 387 -6.43 -4.47 -11.43
N GLY A 388 -7.73 -4.49 -11.72
CA GLY A 388 -8.62 -3.32 -11.63
C GLY A 388 -9.21 -2.90 -12.97
N LEU A 389 -9.27 -1.60 -13.23
CA LEU A 389 -9.96 -1.03 -14.39
C LEU A 389 -9.09 -0.96 -15.64
N GLU A 390 -9.70 -1.25 -16.78
CA GLU A 390 -9.16 -0.97 -18.11
C GLU A 390 -8.91 0.53 -18.31
N TYR A 391 -7.80 0.87 -19.00
CA TYR A 391 -7.46 2.25 -19.36
C TYR A 391 -8.29 2.73 -20.56
N THR A 392 -9.62 2.82 -20.41
CA THR A 392 -10.56 3.24 -21.47
C THR A 392 -11.58 4.27 -20.98
N PRO A 393 -12.05 5.17 -21.87
CA PRO A 393 -13.09 6.14 -21.56
C PRO A 393 -14.48 5.51 -21.45
N LYS A 394 -14.58 4.17 -21.34
CA LYS A 394 -15.83 3.47 -20.98
C LYS A 394 -16.22 3.78 -19.53
N MET A 395 -15.22 3.82 -18.66
CA MET A 395 -15.37 4.20 -17.26
C MET A 395 -15.21 5.71 -17.13
N ALA A 396 -16.06 6.32 -16.32
CA ALA A 396 -16.13 7.76 -16.13
C ALA A 396 -16.69 8.11 -14.75
N ILE A 397 -16.17 9.19 -14.17
CA ILE A 397 -16.59 9.77 -12.89
C ILE A 397 -17.23 11.13 -13.20
N PRO A 398 -18.52 11.34 -12.88
CA PRO A 398 -19.18 12.63 -13.05
C PRO A 398 -18.45 13.76 -12.31
N PRO A 399 -18.62 15.03 -12.70
CA PRO A 399 -18.10 16.17 -11.95
C PRO A 399 -18.79 16.31 -10.58
N ARG A 400 -18.14 17.05 -9.67
CA ARG A 400 -18.70 17.49 -8.37
C ARG A 400 -19.24 16.36 -7.47
N GLN A 401 -18.67 15.15 -7.53
CA GLN A 401 -19.06 14.05 -6.63
C GLN A 401 -18.26 14.11 -5.33
N ASP A 402 -18.95 14.01 -4.19
CA ASP A 402 -18.30 13.84 -2.88
C ASP A 402 -17.60 12.48 -2.77
N LEU A 403 -18.24 11.46 -3.33
CA LEU A 403 -17.76 10.10 -3.44
C LEU A 403 -18.39 9.45 -4.67
N PHE A 404 -17.56 8.82 -5.50
CA PHE A 404 -17.97 7.94 -6.60
C PHE A 404 -17.12 6.68 -6.58
N VAL A 405 -17.70 5.52 -6.91
CA VAL A 405 -17.03 4.22 -6.72
C VAL A 405 -16.91 3.50 -8.05
N LEU A 406 -15.69 3.09 -8.40
CA LEU A 406 -15.42 2.27 -9.57
C LEU A 406 -14.77 0.95 -9.13
N SER A 407 -15.21 -0.17 -9.72
CA SER A 407 -14.66 -1.50 -9.44
C SER A 407 -14.24 -2.18 -10.74
N GLY A 408 -13.08 -2.83 -10.72
CA GLY A 408 -12.59 -3.66 -11.79
C GLY A 408 -12.28 -5.09 -11.33
N ASP A 409 -12.70 -6.06 -12.12
CA ASP A 409 -12.71 -7.47 -11.78
C ASP A 409 -11.62 -8.24 -12.54
N CYS A 410 -10.98 -9.15 -11.83
CA CYS A 410 -10.29 -10.31 -12.38
C CYS A 410 -11.16 -11.55 -12.11
N ILE A 411 -12.08 -11.84 -13.03
CA ILE A 411 -13.11 -12.89 -12.86
C ILE A 411 -12.55 -14.33 -12.89
N THR A 412 -13.36 -15.26 -12.39
CA THR A 412 -13.00 -16.68 -12.21
C THR A 412 -12.55 -17.37 -13.50
N GLU A 413 -13.11 -16.96 -14.64
CA GLU A 413 -12.84 -17.48 -15.97
C GLU A 413 -11.43 -17.12 -16.43
N CYS A 414 -10.97 -15.90 -16.14
CA CYS A 414 -9.62 -15.47 -16.48
C CYS A 414 -8.59 -16.14 -15.57
N THR A 415 -8.79 -16.18 -14.25
CA THR A 415 -7.85 -16.87 -13.34
C THR A 415 -7.77 -18.36 -13.63
N LYS A 416 -8.88 -19.00 -14.01
CA LYS A 416 -8.95 -20.42 -14.39
C LYS A 416 -8.17 -20.77 -15.65
N LEU A 417 -8.00 -19.82 -16.58
CA LEU A 417 -7.18 -19.98 -17.79
C LEU A 417 -5.73 -19.51 -17.59
N GLY A 418 -5.52 -18.45 -16.82
CA GLY A 418 -4.23 -17.78 -16.67
C GLY A 418 -3.32 -18.32 -15.56
N LEU A 419 -3.86 -19.02 -14.55
CA LEU A 419 -3.11 -19.53 -13.39
C LEU A 419 -2.83 -21.05 -13.48
N PRO A 420 -1.68 -21.54 -12.95
CA PRO A 420 -1.38 -22.97 -12.81
C PRO A 420 -2.24 -23.60 -11.72
N LYS A 421 -2.38 -24.93 -11.73
CA LYS A 421 -3.22 -25.70 -10.77
C LYS A 421 -2.88 -25.42 -9.31
N GLU A 422 -1.60 -25.19 -9.04
CA GLU A 422 -1.02 -24.91 -7.73
C GLU A 422 -1.25 -23.45 -7.27
N GLY A 423 -1.72 -22.58 -8.17
CA GLY A 423 -1.95 -21.17 -7.95
C GLY A 423 -0.69 -20.31 -7.92
N ILE A 424 -0.86 -19.07 -7.45
CA ILE A 424 0.22 -18.09 -7.24
C ILE A 424 0.17 -17.53 -5.81
N TYR A 425 1.33 -17.12 -5.31
CA TYR A 425 1.49 -16.45 -4.03
C TYR A 425 1.82 -14.98 -4.27
N ILE A 426 0.84 -14.12 -4.01
CA ILE A 426 1.01 -12.67 -4.01
C ILE A 426 1.69 -12.29 -2.69
N PHE A 427 2.79 -11.53 -2.77
CA PHE A 427 3.61 -11.14 -1.62
C PHE A 427 3.82 -9.63 -1.50
N GLY A 428 3.50 -8.86 -2.55
CA GLY A 428 3.51 -7.41 -2.54
C GLY A 428 2.37 -6.83 -3.35
N SER A 429 2.00 -5.59 -3.06
CA SER A 429 0.92 -4.86 -3.74
C SER A 429 1.21 -3.36 -3.73
N GLN A 430 1.00 -2.71 -4.88
CA GLN A 430 1.02 -1.26 -5.03
C GLN A 430 -0.33 -0.80 -5.58
N LEU A 431 -0.98 0.09 -4.84
CA LEU A 431 -2.27 0.68 -5.21
C LEU A 431 -2.02 1.98 -5.99
N HIS A 432 -2.74 2.18 -7.09
CA HIS A 432 -2.53 3.31 -8.00
C HIS A 432 -3.84 3.87 -8.54
N THR A 433 -3.97 5.20 -8.47
CA THR A 433 -4.96 6.03 -9.15
C THR A 433 -4.30 7.33 -9.60
N HIS A 434 -5.02 8.16 -10.37
CA HIS A 434 -4.66 9.57 -10.53
C HIS A 434 -5.31 10.41 -9.41
N LEU A 435 -5.33 11.73 -9.60
CA LEU A 435 -5.49 12.75 -8.55
C LEU A 435 -6.78 12.71 -7.71
N THR A 436 -7.83 12.02 -8.15
CA THR A 436 -9.14 11.99 -7.47
C THR A 436 -9.31 10.82 -6.51
N GLY A 437 -8.43 9.81 -6.57
CA GLY A 437 -8.54 8.60 -5.74
C GLY A 437 -8.21 8.83 -4.26
N ILE A 438 -9.12 8.42 -3.38
CA ILE A 438 -9.03 8.58 -1.91
C ILE A 438 -9.06 7.26 -1.15
N ARG A 439 -9.57 6.17 -1.73
CA ARG A 439 -9.47 4.84 -1.12
C ARG A 439 -9.34 3.79 -2.20
N VAL A 440 -8.46 2.82 -1.98
CA VAL A 440 -8.30 1.68 -2.89
C VAL A 440 -8.30 0.40 -2.07
N THR A 441 -9.05 -0.59 -2.53
CA THR A 441 -9.17 -1.90 -1.89
C THR A 441 -9.06 -3.00 -2.94
N THR A 442 -8.49 -4.15 -2.60
CA THR A 442 -8.55 -5.36 -3.43
C THR A 442 -9.05 -6.54 -2.61
N ARG A 443 -10.26 -6.98 -2.95
CA ARG A 443 -11.00 -8.08 -2.29
C ARG A 443 -10.70 -9.39 -3.01
N HIS A 444 -10.63 -10.50 -2.28
CA HIS A 444 -10.34 -11.84 -2.82
C HIS A 444 -11.51 -12.78 -2.55
N PHE A 445 -11.99 -13.47 -3.58
CA PHE A 445 -13.13 -14.37 -3.50
C PHE A 445 -12.77 -15.78 -3.99
N ARG A 446 -13.35 -16.78 -3.34
CA ARG A 446 -13.25 -18.19 -3.72
C ARG A 446 -14.62 -18.84 -3.60
N ASN A 447 -15.19 -19.31 -4.72
CA ASN A 447 -16.53 -19.91 -4.78
C ASN A 447 -17.63 -19.00 -4.18
N GLY A 448 -17.60 -17.70 -4.49
CA GLY A 448 -18.56 -16.70 -3.98
C GLY A 448 -18.42 -16.34 -2.49
N ARG A 449 -17.47 -16.95 -1.77
CA ARG A 449 -17.09 -16.53 -0.41
C ARG A 449 -15.93 -15.54 -0.48
N GLU A 450 -16.08 -14.45 0.24
CA GLU A 450 -15.02 -13.48 0.47
C GLU A 450 -13.98 -14.00 1.47
N LEU A 451 -12.71 -13.73 1.16
CA LEU A 451 -11.54 -14.03 1.95
C LEU A 451 -10.94 -12.70 2.49
N PRO A 452 -10.00 -12.74 3.45
CA PRO A 452 -9.32 -11.54 3.91
C PRO A 452 -8.77 -10.71 2.74
N PHE A 453 -8.91 -9.38 2.82
CA PHE A 453 -8.55 -8.49 1.73
C PHE A 453 -7.08 -8.67 1.36
N LEU A 454 -6.77 -8.59 0.06
CA LEU A 454 -5.41 -8.65 -0.45
C LEU A 454 -4.65 -7.38 -0.06
N ASN A 455 -5.32 -6.23 -0.18
CA ASN A 455 -4.85 -4.93 0.31
C ASN A 455 -6.07 -4.03 0.59
N ASP A 456 -6.01 -3.21 1.64
CA ASP A 456 -7.00 -2.17 1.98
C ASP A 456 -6.20 -0.91 2.32
N ASP A 457 -6.53 0.22 1.70
CA ASP A 457 -6.01 1.51 2.10
C ASP A 457 -7.14 2.54 2.09
N LYS A 458 -7.78 2.69 3.27
CA LYS A 458 -8.90 3.62 3.46
C LYS A 458 -8.46 5.08 3.43
N HIS A 459 -7.20 5.34 3.77
CA HIS A 459 -6.58 6.66 3.80
C HIS A 459 -5.62 6.86 2.63
N TYR A 460 -5.83 6.13 1.52
CA TYR A 460 -4.98 6.20 0.34
C TYR A 460 -4.81 7.64 -0.13
N SER A 461 -3.59 7.97 -0.55
CA SER A 461 -3.27 9.24 -1.17
C SER A 461 -2.42 9.03 -2.42
N THR A 462 -2.88 9.64 -3.49
CA THR A 462 -2.24 9.71 -4.81
C THR A 462 -0.77 10.15 -4.77
N HIS A 463 -0.40 10.94 -3.77
CA HIS A 463 0.97 11.42 -3.58
C HIS A 463 1.90 10.33 -3.00
N PHE A 464 1.36 9.41 -2.19
CA PHE A 464 2.11 8.40 -1.42
C PHE A 464 1.78 6.98 -1.92
N GLN A 465 2.47 6.56 -2.98
CA GLN A 465 2.28 5.26 -3.62
C GLN A 465 3.55 4.41 -3.42
N GLU A 466 3.53 3.48 -2.47
CA GLU A 466 4.63 2.55 -2.20
C GLU A 466 4.24 1.11 -2.59
N ILE A 467 5.21 0.27 -2.96
CA ILE A 467 4.99 -1.18 -3.05
C ILE A 467 5.07 -1.77 -1.64
N ARG A 468 3.94 -2.17 -1.08
CA ARG A 468 3.87 -2.77 0.27
C ARG A 468 4.15 -4.27 0.21
N VAL A 469 5.05 -4.75 1.07
CA VAL A 469 5.20 -6.19 1.33
C VAL A 469 4.06 -6.65 2.24
N LEU A 470 3.18 -7.51 1.73
CA LEU A 470 2.00 -7.97 2.46
C LEU A 470 2.39 -8.70 3.75
N LYS A 471 1.71 -8.43 4.87
CA LYS A 471 1.93 -9.09 6.17
C LYS A 471 1.76 -10.61 6.09
N LYS A 472 0.90 -11.07 5.19
CA LYS A 472 0.69 -12.48 4.85
C LYS A 472 0.64 -12.60 3.34
N LYS A 473 1.31 -13.61 2.78
CA LYS A 473 1.21 -13.92 1.35
C LYS A 473 -0.19 -14.44 1.04
N VAL A 474 -0.80 -13.93 -0.03
CA VAL A 474 -2.14 -14.34 -0.47
C VAL A 474 -2.02 -15.44 -1.53
N HIS A 475 -2.68 -16.57 -1.30
CA HIS A 475 -2.64 -17.72 -2.20
C HIS A 475 -3.87 -17.74 -3.10
N VAL A 476 -3.69 -17.33 -4.35
CA VAL A 476 -4.75 -17.25 -5.37
C VAL A 476 -4.71 -18.51 -6.24
N LEU A 477 -5.84 -19.20 -6.35
CA LEU A 477 -6.01 -20.43 -7.11
C LEU A 477 -6.78 -20.17 -8.43
N PRO A 478 -6.64 -21.05 -9.45
CA PRO A 478 -7.47 -20.98 -10.65
C PRO A 478 -8.96 -21.09 -10.29
N GLY A 479 -9.79 -20.13 -10.73
CA GLY A 479 -11.21 -20.05 -10.39
C GLY A 479 -11.54 -19.20 -9.16
N ASP A 480 -10.55 -18.61 -8.50
CA ASP A 480 -10.76 -17.45 -7.62
C ASP A 480 -11.08 -16.19 -8.45
N SER A 481 -11.62 -15.15 -7.83
CA SER A 481 -11.64 -13.81 -8.41
C SER A 481 -11.06 -12.76 -7.47
N LEU A 482 -10.56 -11.68 -8.06
CA LEU A 482 -10.00 -10.52 -7.36
C LEU A 482 -10.72 -9.28 -7.86
N VAL A 483 -11.25 -8.46 -6.97
CA VAL A 483 -11.96 -7.22 -7.32
C VAL A 483 -11.21 -6.05 -6.71
N THR A 484 -10.72 -5.13 -7.54
CA THR A 484 -10.10 -3.88 -7.08
C THR A 484 -11.13 -2.76 -7.19
N THR A 485 -11.44 -2.13 -6.06
CA THR A 485 -12.41 -1.05 -5.96
C THR A 485 -11.70 0.23 -5.52
N CYS A 486 -11.90 1.30 -6.30
CA CYS A 486 -11.39 2.64 -6.02
C CYS A 486 -12.55 3.60 -5.75
N HIS A 487 -12.33 4.44 -4.74
CA HIS A 487 -13.23 5.51 -4.31
C HIS A 487 -12.60 6.83 -4.72
N HIS A 488 -13.37 7.67 -5.41
CA HIS A 488 -12.91 8.93 -6.00
C HIS A 488 -13.73 10.12 -5.50
N THR A 489 -13.09 11.29 -5.40
CA THR A 489 -13.75 12.58 -5.14
C THR A 489 -13.50 13.54 -6.31
N THR A 490 -14.56 14.12 -6.86
CA THR A 490 -14.50 15.06 -7.98
C THR A 490 -15.13 16.42 -7.62
N LYS A 491 -15.28 16.75 -6.33
CA LYS A 491 -15.82 18.03 -5.83
C LYS A 491 -15.27 19.25 -6.58
N GLU A 492 -13.97 19.24 -6.87
CA GLU A 492 -13.21 20.33 -7.52
C GLU A 492 -13.17 20.25 -9.06
N ARG A 493 -13.63 19.13 -9.66
CA ARG A 493 -13.67 18.96 -11.12
C ARG A 493 -15.00 19.49 -11.67
N GLU A 494 -14.92 20.43 -12.60
CA GLU A 494 -16.10 20.99 -13.27
C GLU A 494 -16.67 20.07 -14.36
N ASN A 495 -15.81 19.28 -15.00
CA ASN A 495 -16.15 18.34 -16.08
C ASN A 495 -16.01 16.87 -15.62
N VAL A 496 -16.67 15.98 -16.36
CA VAL A 496 -16.51 14.52 -16.21
C VAL A 496 -15.03 14.13 -16.34
N THR A 497 -14.59 13.22 -15.47
CA THR A 497 -13.24 12.66 -15.46
C THR A 497 -13.32 11.24 -16.03
N LEU A 498 -12.57 10.95 -17.08
CA LEU A 498 -12.66 9.70 -17.85
C LEU A 498 -11.55 8.72 -17.46
N GLY A 499 -11.74 7.42 -17.68
CA GLY A 499 -10.66 6.44 -17.57
C GLY A 499 -9.64 6.62 -18.70
N GLY A 500 -8.35 6.70 -18.37
CA GLY A 500 -7.33 7.05 -19.36
C GLY A 500 -5.89 7.06 -18.85
N PHE A 501 -4.99 7.60 -19.67
CA PHE A 501 -3.54 7.62 -19.41
C PHE A 501 -3.01 9.00 -18.96
N ALA A 502 -3.78 10.09 -19.11
CA ALA A 502 -3.32 11.40 -18.69
C ALA A 502 -3.62 11.63 -17.20
N ILE A 503 -2.81 12.43 -16.51
CA ILE A 503 -3.02 12.81 -15.09
C ILE A 503 -4.36 13.56 -14.85
N SER A 504 -4.96 14.10 -15.92
CA SER A 504 -6.30 14.67 -15.93
C SER A 504 -7.42 13.61 -15.94
N ASP A 505 -7.14 12.45 -16.53
CA ASP A 505 -7.98 11.25 -16.57
C ASP A 505 -7.87 10.52 -15.23
N GLU A 506 -8.45 9.32 -15.11
CA GLU A 506 -8.32 8.44 -13.96
C GLU A 506 -7.89 7.01 -14.26
N MET A 507 -7.37 6.38 -13.22
CA MET A 507 -6.99 4.98 -13.17
C MET A 507 -7.48 4.35 -11.86
N CYS A 508 -7.71 3.04 -11.87
CA CYS A 508 -7.93 2.25 -10.67
C CYS A 508 -7.19 0.93 -10.82
N VAL A 509 -6.01 0.82 -10.19
CA VAL A 509 -5.08 -0.29 -10.41
C VAL A 509 -4.50 -0.80 -9.11
N ASN A 510 -4.31 -2.13 -9.04
CA ASN A 510 -3.41 -2.75 -8.08
C ASN A 510 -2.37 -3.58 -8.85
N TYR A 511 -1.09 -3.18 -8.75
CA TYR A 511 0.03 -3.96 -9.24
C TYR A 511 0.41 -4.99 -8.17
N VAL A 512 0.09 -6.26 -8.41
CA VAL A 512 0.39 -7.35 -7.48
C VAL A 512 1.69 -8.06 -7.84
N HIS A 513 2.61 -8.15 -6.89
CA HIS A 513 3.88 -8.86 -7.02
C HIS A 513 3.72 -10.30 -6.52
N TYR A 514 3.98 -11.28 -7.39
CA TYR A 514 3.64 -12.68 -7.13
C TYR A 514 4.70 -13.67 -7.63
N TYR A 515 4.61 -14.92 -7.17
CA TYR A 515 5.36 -16.06 -7.74
C TYR A 515 4.53 -17.36 -7.68
N PRO A 516 4.80 -18.37 -8.53
CA PRO A 516 5.68 -18.31 -9.70
C PRO A 516 5.12 -17.38 -10.78
N LYS A 517 5.98 -16.73 -11.58
CA LYS A 517 5.58 -15.93 -12.74
C LYS A 517 4.72 -16.78 -13.70
N VAL A 518 3.57 -16.25 -14.09
CA VAL A 518 2.67 -16.85 -15.09
C VAL A 518 2.66 -16.01 -16.37
N ARG A 519 1.86 -16.42 -17.36
CA ARG A 519 1.63 -15.61 -18.57
C ARG A 519 0.60 -14.50 -18.38
N LEU A 520 -0.33 -14.63 -17.43
CA LEU A 520 -1.32 -13.59 -17.12
C LEU A 520 -0.60 -12.36 -16.54
N GLU A 521 -0.72 -11.24 -17.22
CA GLU A 521 -0.08 -9.97 -16.82
C GLU A 521 -1.10 -8.85 -16.64
N VAL A 522 -2.16 -8.82 -17.45
CA VAL A 522 -3.30 -7.91 -17.24
C VAL A 522 -4.55 -8.74 -16.96
N CYS A 523 -5.19 -8.49 -15.82
CA CYS A 523 -6.48 -9.07 -15.46
C CYS A 523 -7.41 -7.96 -14.96
N LYS A 524 -8.05 -7.28 -15.92
CA LYS A 524 -8.82 -6.05 -15.71
C LYS A 524 -10.20 -6.14 -16.35
N SER A 525 -11.11 -5.26 -15.93
CA SER A 525 -12.41 -5.10 -16.58
C SER A 525 -12.78 -3.63 -16.84
N SER A 526 -13.78 -3.45 -17.67
CA SER A 526 -14.56 -2.22 -17.84
C SER A 526 -16.03 -2.59 -18.08
N VAL A 527 -16.92 -1.60 -18.17
CA VAL A 527 -18.32 -1.84 -18.55
C VAL A 527 -18.41 -2.43 -19.97
N ASP A 528 -19.35 -3.35 -20.15
CA ASP A 528 -19.74 -3.91 -21.44
C ASP A 528 -20.14 -2.82 -22.45
N SER A 529 -19.64 -2.92 -23.68
CA SER A 529 -19.74 -1.87 -24.70
C SER A 529 -21.19 -1.66 -25.15
N GLU A 530 -21.92 -2.74 -25.42
CA GLU A 530 -23.32 -2.68 -25.87
C GLU A 530 -24.23 -2.13 -24.76
N THR A 531 -23.93 -2.46 -23.50
CA THR A 531 -24.64 -1.97 -22.33
C THR A 531 -24.39 -0.49 -22.09
N LEU A 532 -23.16 0.00 -22.31
CA LEU A 532 -22.83 1.43 -22.25
C LEU A 532 -23.49 2.21 -23.41
N ASP A 533 -23.49 1.67 -24.63
CA ASP A 533 -24.18 2.30 -25.77
C ASP A 533 -25.68 2.44 -25.51
N LYS A 534 -26.32 1.43 -24.90
CA LYS A 534 -27.73 1.50 -24.45
C LYS A 534 -27.97 2.56 -23.37
N TYR A 535 -27.03 2.75 -22.43
CA TYR A 535 -27.11 3.83 -21.44
C TYR A 535 -27.12 5.20 -22.14
N PHE A 536 -26.22 5.44 -23.10
CA PHE A 536 -26.24 6.69 -23.87
C PHE A 536 -27.53 6.86 -24.70
N SER A 537 -28.05 5.79 -25.31
CA SER A 537 -29.35 5.84 -26.00
C SER A 537 -30.50 6.19 -25.05
N PHE A 538 -30.54 5.59 -23.85
CA PHE A 538 -31.51 5.91 -22.81
C PHE A 538 -31.41 7.38 -22.39
N MET A 539 -30.19 7.88 -22.14
CA MET A 539 -29.95 9.26 -21.73
C MET A 539 -30.40 10.27 -22.81
N LYS A 540 -30.28 9.90 -24.09
CA LYS A 540 -30.81 10.69 -25.21
C LYS A 540 -32.33 10.70 -25.25
N MET A 541 -32.97 9.54 -25.21
CA MET A 541 -34.41 9.38 -25.46
C MET A 541 -35.28 9.72 -24.24
N GLU A 542 -34.90 9.26 -23.06
CA GLU A 542 -35.73 9.33 -21.85
C GLU A 542 -35.33 10.52 -20.95
N GLU A 543 -34.04 10.86 -20.89
CA GLU A 543 -33.52 12.03 -20.15
C GLU A 543 -33.36 13.29 -21.03
N ASN A 544 -33.75 13.21 -22.32
CA ASN A 544 -33.74 14.30 -23.30
C ASN A 544 -32.39 15.06 -23.33
N GLN A 545 -31.28 14.31 -23.33
CA GLN A 545 -29.91 14.83 -23.43
C GLN A 545 -29.47 14.93 -24.91
N ASP A 546 -28.72 15.97 -25.27
CA ASP A 546 -28.22 16.17 -26.64
C ASP A 546 -26.96 15.33 -26.90
N ILE A 547 -27.13 14.00 -26.93
CA ILE A 547 -26.04 13.04 -27.10
C ILE A 547 -25.87 12.72 -28.59
N PRO A 548 -24.68 12.96 -29.17
CA PRO A 548 -24.41 12.63 -30.57
C PRO A 548 -24.37 11.11 -30.78
N GLU A 549 -24.93 10.68 -31.92
CA GLU A 549 -24.84 9.29 -32.39
C GLU A 549 -23.48 9.01 -33.03
N ASP A 550 -23.08 7.73 -33.05
CA ASP A 550 -21.82 7.21 -33.62
C ASP A 550 -20.50 7.84 -33.10
N GLU A 551 -20.58 8.67 -32.06
CA GLU A 551 -19.43 9.32 -31.44
C GLU A 551 -18.73 8.47 -30.36
N SER A 552 -17.49 8.83 -30.03
CA SER A 552 -16.73 8.17 -28.97
C SER A 552 -17.39 8.34 -27.57
N PRO A 553 -17.18 7.41 -26.61
CA PRO A 553 -17.66 7.58 -25.23
C PRO A 553 -17.18 8.88 -24.58
N VAL A 554 -15.98 9.36 -24.94
CA VAL A 554 -15.44 10.67 -24.51
C VAL A 554 -16.43 11.79 -24.82
N VAL A 555 -16.80 11.94 -26.10
CA VAL A 555 -17.71 13.01 -26.55
C VAL A 555 -19.09 12.83 -25.93
N ARG A 556 -19.61 11.59 -25.88
CA ARG A 556 -20.93 11.28 -25.32
C ARG A 556 -21.04 11.50 -23.80
N TYR A 557 -19.95 11.35 -23.04
CA TYR A 557 -19.92 11.72 -21.62
C TYR A 557 -19.81 13.24 -21.41
N HIS A 558 -19.11 13.96 -22.29
CA HIS A 558 -19.03 15.43 -22.25
C HIS A 558 -20.33 16.13 -22.67
N SER A 559 -21.22 15.47 -23.43
CA SER A 559 -22.53 16.02 -23.82
C SER A 559 -23.65 15.81 -22.79
N ILE A 560 -23.39 15.13 -21.67
CA ILE A 560 -24.38 14.93 -20.59
C ILE A 560 -24.36 16.13 -19.63
N ASP A 561 -25.53 16.70 -19.37
CA ASP A 561 -25.75 17.66 -18.27
C ASP A 561 -25.84 16.88 -16.94
N TRP A 562 -24.77 16.91 -16.15
CA TRP A 562 -24.61 16.09 -14.97
C TRP A 562 -25.40 16.61 -13.77
N THR A 563 -26.44 15.86 -13.39
CA THR A 563 -27.22 16.09 -12.17
C THR A 563 -26.97 14.97 -11.15
N PRO A 564 -27.24 15.17 -9.84
CA PRO A 564 -27.11 14.11 -8.84
C PRO A 564 -27.96 12.85 -9.13
N LEU A 565 -29.03 12.97 -9.92
CA LEU A 565 -29.81 11.83 -10.39
C LEU A 565 -29.03 11.03 -11.44
N ARG A 566 -28.49 11.70 -12.47
CA ARG A 566 -27.73 11.09 -13.56
C ARG A 566 -26.41 10.47 -13.08
N SER A 567 -25.73 11.09 -12.13
CA SER A 567 -24.56 10.48 -11.48
C SER A 567 -24.90 9.15 -10.80
N ARG A 568 -26.05 9.07 -10.10
CA ARG A 568 -26.51 7.80 -9.49
C ARG A 568 -26.95 6.76 -10.53
N MET A 569 -27.48 7.20 -11.67
CA MET A 569 -27.83 6.29 -12.78
C MET A 569 -26.58 5.69 -13.43
N LEU A 570 -25.51 6.47 -13.56
CA LEU A 570 -24.21 5.97 -14.03
C LEU A 570 -23.56 5.02 -13.00
N GLN A 571 -23.59 5.36 -11.70
CA GLN A 571 -23.11 4.44 -10.65
C GLN A 571 -23.86 3.11 -10.74
N ARG A 572 -25.19 3.15 -10.84
CA ARG A 572 -26.03 1.95 -10.97
C ARG A 572 -25.75 1.15 -12.25
N LEU A 573 -25.41 1.81 -13.36
CA LEU A 573 -24.93 1.13 -14.56
C LEU A 573 -23.69 0.29 -14.24
N TYR A 574 -22.68 0.87 -13.60
CA TYR A 574 -21.47 0.13 -13.23
C TYR A 574 -21.72 -0.96 -12.18
N ASP A 575 -22.67 -0.77 -11.26
CA ASP A 575 -23.02 -1.75 -10.22
C ASP A 575 -23.81 -2.96 -10.76
N GLU A 576 -24.48 -2.85 -11.91
CA GLU A 576 -25.36 -3.90 -12.47
C GLU A 576 -24.95 -4.44 -13.85
N ALA A 577 -24.15 -3.70 -14.63
CA ALA A 577 -23.83 -4.06 -16.01
C ALA A 577 -22.86 -5.26 -16.14
N PRO A 578 -22.97 -6.04 -17.23
CA PRO A 578 -21.92 -6.97 -17.63
C PRO A 578 -20.58 -6.28 -17.88
N LEU A 579 -19.52 -7.08 -17.90
CA LEU A 579 -18.14 -6.66 -18.02
C LEU A 579 -17.56 -6.95 -19.40
N SER A 580 -16.73 -6.01 -19.87
CA SER A 580 -15.71 -6.21 -20.89
C SER A 580 -14.39 -6.55 -20.19
N MET A 581 -13.83 -7.71 -20.47
CA MET A 581 -12.65 -8.25 -19.78
C MET A 581 -11.36 -8.10 -20.61
N GLN A 582 -10.33 -7.53 -20.00
CA GLN A 582 -8.94 -7.68 -20.44
C GLN A 582 -8.26 -8.79 -19.65
N CYS A 583 -8.31 -10.00 -20.21
CA CYS A 583 -7.52 -11.15 -19.77
C CYS A 583 -6.33 -11.31 -20.73
N ASN A 584 -5.23 -10.59 -20.49
CA ASN A 584 -4.11 -10.50 -21.43
C ASN A 584 -2.83 -11.18 -20.91
N GLN A 585 -2.09 -11.76 -21.84
CA GLN A 585 -0.78 -12.35 -21.61
C GLN A 585 0.34 -11.29 -21.60
N SER A 586 1.49 -11.62 -21.03
CA SER A 586 2.72 -10.80 -21.05
C SER A 586 3.20 -10.35 -22.43
N ASN A 587 2.74 -10.98 -23.52
CA ASN A 587 3.07 -10.57 -24.90
C ASN A 587 2.00 -9.67 -25.54
N GLY A 588 1.03 -9.17 -24.76
CA GLY A 588 -0.08 -8.33 -25.22
C GLY A 588 -1.30 -9.10 -25.75
N ASP A 589 -1.15 -10.38 -26.14
CA ASP A 589 -2.25 -11.18 -26.66
C ASP A 589 -3.30 -11.50 -25.59
N ARG A 590 -4.59 -11.38 -25.93
CA ARG A 590 -5.69 -11.89 -25.09
C ARG A 590 -5.65 -13.41 -24.98
N PHE A 591 -6.03 -13.95 -23.83
CA PHE A 591 -6.30 -15.39 -23.71
C PHE A 591 -7.50 -15.78 -24.60
N PRO A 592 -7.56 -17.00 -25.18
CA PRO A 592 -8.68 -17.41 -26.01
C PRO A 592 -10.01 -17.47 -25.24
N GLY A 593 -11.02 -16.77 -25.73
CA GLY A 593 -12.37 -16.71 -25.17
C GLY A 593 -13.17 -15.56 -25.76
N ASN A 594 -14.49 -15.55 -25.52
CA ASN A 594 -15.25 -14.30 -25.58
C ASN A 594 -15.12 -13.63 -24.21
N TRP A 595 -14.86 -12.33 -24.21
CA TRP A 595 -14.57 -11.53 -23.02
C TRP A 595 -15.50 -10.32 -22.88
N GLU A 596 -16.48 -10.19 -23.77
CA GLU A 596 -17.54 -9.19 -23.72
C GLU A 596 -18.83 -9.83 -23.16
N GLY A 597 -19.66 -9.05 -22.45
CA GLY A 597 -20.87 -9.56 -21.81
C GLY A 597 -20.65 -10.49 -20.60
N MET A 598 -19.48 -10.42 -19.94
CA MET A 598 -19.14 -11.31 -18.82
C MET A 598 -19.88 -10.91 -17.52
N PRO A 599 -20.26 -11.85 -16.64
CA PRO A 599 -20.89 -11.51 -15.36
C PRO A 599 -19.88 -10.89 -14.38
N GLN A 600 -20.35 -10.00 -13.51
CA GLN A 600 -19.56 -9.50 -12.36
C GLN A 600 -19.33 -10.58 -11.30
N THR A 601 -18.29 -10.41 -10.46
CA THR A 601 -18.03 -11.30 -9.32
C THR A 601 -19.20 -11.30 -8.33
N GLN A 602 -19.85 -12.45 -8.14
CA GLN A 602 -20.92 -12.61 -7.15
C GLN A 602 -20.37 -12.77 -5.73
N VAL A 603 -20.80 -11.89 -4.82
CA VAL A 603 -20.55 -12.00 -3.37
C VAL A 603 -21.72 -12.72 -2.70
N LEU A 604 -21.57 -14.01 -2.42
CA LEU A 604 -22.57 -14.84 -1.75
C LEU A 604 -22.40 -14.85 -0.23
N TYR A 605 -21.14 -14.80 0.22
CA TYR A 605 -20.77 -14.76 1.64
C TYR A 605 -19.73 -13.66 1.84
N PRO A 606 -20.15 -12.42 2.20
CA PRO A 606 -19.22 -11.34 2.48
C PRO A 606 -18.38 -11.64 3.72
N LEU A 607 -17.25 -10.97 3.84
CA LEU A 607 -16.40 -11.03 5.03
C LEU A 607 -17.11 -10.31 6.19
N GLU A 608 -17.17 -10.95 7.37
CA GLU A 608 -17.70 -10.31 8.57
C GLU A 608 -16.80 -9.12 8.97
N GLU A 609 -17.41 -7.96 9.20
CA GLU A 609 -16.66 -6.80 9.71
C GLU A 609 -16.16 -7.10 11.14
N PRO A 610 -14.89 -6.79 11.47
CA PRO A 610 -14.38 -6.97 12.82
C PRO A 610 -15.14 -6.05 13.79
N THR A 611 -15.84 -6.64 14.76
CA THR A 611 -16.59 -5.87 15.76
C THR A 611 -15.64 -5.15 16.72
N LYS A 612 -15.70 -3.81 16.76
CA LYS A 612 -15.00 -2.98 17.74
C LYS A 612 -15.36 -3.42 19.16
N HIS A 613 -14.38 -3.93 19.92
CA HIS A 613 -14.64 -4.52 21.23
C HIS A 613 -14.41 -3.52 22.37
N CYS A 614 -15.34 -2.58 22.54
CA CYS A 614 -15.33 -1.61 23.63
C CYS A 614 -16.11 -2.11 24.85
N PRO A 615 -15.45 -2.60 25.92
CA PRO A 615 -16.13 -3.11 27.11
C PRO A 615 -16.85 -1.99 27.86
N GLY A 616 -18.17 -1.94 27.76
CA GLY A 616 -19.02 -0.95 28.42
C GLY A 616 -20.00 -0.25 27.49
N VAL A 617 -19.75 -0.26 26.18
CA VAL A 617 -20.70 0.25 25.18
C VAL A 617 -21.67 -0.88 24.81
N THR A 618 -22.81 -0.95 25.48
CA THR A 618 -23.96 -1.70 24.95
C THR A 618 -24.39 -1.04 23.65
N ALA A 619 -24.32 -1.79 22.54
CA ALA A 619 -24.91 -1.38 21.27
C ALA A 619 -26.38 -0.99 21.48
N GLN A 620 -26.74 0.22 21.05
CA GLN A 620 -28.11 0.74 20.99
C GLN A 620 -28.58 0.72 19.53
#